data_AF-A0A420EVG1-F1
#
_entry.id   AF-A0A420EVG1-F1
#
_cell.length_a   1.000
_cell.length_b   1.000
_cell.length_c   1.000
_cell.angle_alpha   90.00
_cell.angle_beta   90.00
_cell.angle_gamma   90.00
#
_symmetry.space_group_name_H-M   'P 1'
#
loop_
_entity.id
_entity.type
_entity.pdbx_description
1 polymer ?
#
loop_
_entity_poly.entity_id
_entity_poly.type
_entity_poly.pdbx_seq_one_letter_code
_entity_poly.pdbx_strand_id
1 'polypeptide(L)'
;MTDEILRQPLARAVLTTLARSRGGDDPLGSLARTVLGGEADLRAAAAFSWHGRALDDAFTASLNERDALPRDERAEWERQAQQLRDAGAALTVELEPLGGATSEGREEWR
;
A
#
# COMPACT_ATOMS: atom_id res chain seq x y z
N MET A 1 -13.39 -5.17 1.53
CA MET A 1 -12.75 -3.86 1.79
C MET A 1 -11.21 -3.94 1.79
N THR A 2 -10.60 -5.11 1.98
CA THR A 2 -9.15 -5.41 1.86
C THR A 2 -8.50 -4.99 0.52
N ASP A 3 -9.30 -4.86 -0.52
CA ASP A 3 -8.85 -4.65 -1.90
C ASP A 3 -8.30 -3.25 -2.20
N GLU A 4 -8.78 -2.20 -1.52
CA GLU A 4 -8.58 -0.82 -1.98
C GLU A 4 -7.11 -0.37 -1.97
N ILE A 5 -6.35 -0.77 -0.96
CA ILE A 5 -4.91 -0.46 -0.85
C ILE A 5 -4.06 -1.36 -1.75
N LEU A 6 -4.46 -2.61 -1.95
CA LEU A 6 -3.75 -3.51 -2.86
C LEU A 6 -3.95 -3.11 -4.33
N ARG A 7 -5.03 -2.40 -4.64
CA ARG A 7 -5.27 -1.76 -5.94
C ARG A 7 -4.45 -0.50 -6.17
N GLN A 8 -3.88 0.12 -5.13
CA GLN A 8 -2.97 1.25 -5.29
C GLN A 8 -1.54 0.75 -5.56
N PRO A 9 -1.00 0.91 -6.78
CA PRO A 9 0.30 0.35 -7.18
C PRO A 9 1.44 0.85 -6.29
N LEU A 10 1.39 2.12 -5.91
CA LEU A 10 2.39 2.72 -5.02
C LEU A 10 2.34 2.10 -3.61
N ALA A 11 1.14 1.96 -3.01
CA ALA A 11 0.99 1.34 -1.70
C ALA A 11 1.46 -0.12 -1.71
N ARG A 12 1.10 -0.87 -2.75
CA ARG A 12 1.58 -2.24 -2.96
C ARG A 12 3.10 -2.31 -3.09
N ALA A 13 3.72 -1.39 -3.83
CA ALA A 13 5.18 -1.34 -3.99
C ALA A 13 5.89 -1.05 -2.67
N VAL A 14 5.35 -0.12 -1.86
CA VAL A 14 5.87 0.19 -0.52
C VAL A 14 5.76 -1.03 0.40
N LEU A 15 4.59 -1.66 0.49
CA LEU A 15 4.40 -2.86 1.31
C LEU A 15 5.31 -4.00 0.84
N THR A 16 5.45 -4.21 -0.47
CA THR A 16 6.34 -5.24 -1.02
C THR A 16 7.80 -4.98 -0.62
N THR A 17 8.21 -3.72 -0.64
CA THR A 17 9.56 -3.33 -0.24
C THR A 17 9.78 -3.59 1.25
N LEU A 18 8.85 -3.18 2.11
CA LEU A 18 8.91 -3.43 3.56
C LEU A 18 8.96 -4.93 3.88
N ALA A 19 8.14 -5.74 3.23
CA ALA A 19 8.12 -7.19 3.41
C ALA A 19 9.42 -7.88 2.97
N ARG A 20 10.16 -7.29 2.02
CA ARG A 20 11.44 -7.81 1.53
C ARG A 20 12.64 -7.31 2.33
N SER A 21 12.64 -6.05 2.73
CA SER A 21 13.80 -5.40 3.36
C SER A 21 13.84 -5.57 4.87
N ARG A 22 12.70 -5.85 5.52
CA ARG A 22 12.58 -5.97 6.97
C ARG A 22 12.29 -7.42 7.38
N GLY A 23 12.88 -7.89 8.47
CA GLY A 23 12.76 -9.28 8.93
C GLY A 23 11.35 -9.68 9.40
N GLY A 24 11.17 -10.94 9.78
CA GLY A 24 9.91 -11.43 10.39
C GLY A 24 9.63 -10.82 11.75
N ASP A 25 10.69 -10.59 12.54
CA ASP A 25 10.63 -9.98 13.87
C ASP A 25 10.56 -8.44 13.84
N ASP A 26 10.51 -7.83 12.64
CA ASP A 26 10.32 -6.40 12.49
C ASP A 26 8.82 -6.09 12.32
N PRO A 27 8.24 -5.19 13.13
CA PRO A 27 6.80 -4.90 13.11
C PRO A 27 6.29 -4.37 11.77
N LEU A 28 7.11 -3.61 11.03
CA LEU A 28 6.71 -3.07 9.73
C LEU A 28 6.82 -4.13 8.63
N GLY A 29 7.83 -5.01 8.72
CA GLY A 29 7.94 -6.20 7.89
C GLY A 29 6.77 -7.16 8.12
N SER A 30 6.41 -7.40 9.37
CA SER A 30 5.26 -8.23 9.76
C SER A 30 3.94 -7.64 9.24
N LEU A 31 3.67 -6.36 9.52
CA LEU A 31 2.49 -5.65 8.99
C LEU A 31 2.39 -5.78 7.47
N ALA A 32 3.49 -5.58 6.76
CA ALA A 32 3.50 -5.65 5.31
C ALA A 32 3.14 -7.05 4.79
N ARG A 33 3.62 -8.12 5.43
CA ARG A 33 3.27 -9.49 5.07
C ARG A 33 1.82 -9.82 5.41
N THR A 34 1.32 -9.40 6.56
CA THR A 34 -0.09 -9.59 6.96
C THR A 34 -1.04 -8.94 5.94
N VAL A 35 -0.74 -7.70 5.51
CA VAL A 35 -1.58 -6.99 4.52
C VAL A 35 -1.46 -7.62 3.12
N LEU A 36 -0.24 -7.95 2.67
CA LEU A 36 -0.03 -8.56 1.35
C LEU A 36 -0.55 -10.00 1.26
N GLY A 37 -0.54 -10.73 2.37
CA GLY A 37 -1.10 -12.08 2.49
C GLY A 37 -2.63 -12.11 2.57
N GLY A 38 -3.27 -10.94 2.74
CA GLY A 38 -4.73 -10.83 2.86
C GLY A 38 -5.27 -11.26 4.23
N GLU A 39 -4.40 -11.46 5.22
CA GLU A 39 -4.78 -11.82 6.60
C GLU A 39 -5.54 -10.68 7.29
N ALA A 40 -5.21 -9.43 6.96
CA ALA A 40 -5.91 -8.24 7.41
C ALA A 40 -5.85 -7.13 6.36
N ASP A 41 -6.84 -6.23 6.35
CA ASP A 41 -6.68 -4.94 5.65
C ASP A 41 -5.71 -4.02 6.41
N LEU A 42 -5.25 -2.94 5.76
CA LEU A 42 -4.27 -2.04 6.39
C LEU A 42 -4.79 -1.43 7.70
N ARG A 43 -6.08 -1.12 7.78
CA ARG A 43 -6.67 -0.51 8.98
C ARG A 43 -6.65 -1.51 10.13
N ALA A 44 -7.04 -2.76 9.90
CA ALA A 44 -7.02 -3.83 10.88
C ALA A 44 -5.58 -4.18 11.30
N ALA A 45 -4.64 -4.25 10.33
CA ALA A 45 -3.24 -4.51 10.63
C ALA A 45 -2.59 -3.39 11.48
N ALA A 46 -2.91 -2.12 11.18
CA ALA A 46 -2.40 -0.97 11.92
C ALA A 46 -3.05 -0.81 13.31
N ALA A 47 -4.26 -1.32 13.51
CA ALA A 47 -4.92 -1.34 14.82
C ALA A 47 -4.24 -2.30 15.81
N PHE A 48 -3.44 -3.25 15.33
CA PHE A 48 -2.63 -4.10 16.20
C PHE A 48 -1.53 -3.27 16.85
N SER A 49 -1.52 -3.20 18.19
CA SER A 49 -0.71 -2.23 18.95
C SER A 49 0.79 -2.26 18.61
N TRP A 50 1.34 -3.44 18.34
CA TRP A 50 2.74 -3.59 17.96
C TRP A 50 3.03 -2.99 16.57
N HIS A 51 2.18 -3.25 15.59
CA HIS A 51 2.31 -2.67 14.25
C HIS A 51 2.04 -1.16 14.25
N GLY A 52 0.96 -0.73 14.92
CA GLY A 52 0.54 0.66 14.99
C GLY A 52 1.61 1.55 15.63
N ARG A 53 2.22 1.09 16.74
CA ARG A 53 3.33 1.83 17.38
C ARG A 53 4.54 1.96 16.46
N ALA A 54 4.92 0.88 15.77
CA ALA A 54 6.06 0.94 14.87
C ALA A 54 5.81 1.84 13.65
N LEU A 55 4.57 1.88 13.16
CA LEU A 55 4.17 2.82 12.12
C LEU A 55 4.28 4.26 12.61
N ASP A 56 3.80 4.56 13.81
CA ASP A 56 3.87 5.89 14.42
C ASP A 56 5.33 6.33 14.66
N ASP A 57 6.17 5.45 15.21
CA ASP A 57 7.59 5.70 15.44
C ASP A 57 8.32 5.98 14.12
N ALA A 58 8.09 5.16 13.09
CA ALA A 58 8.71 5.34 11.78
C ALA A 58 8.22 6.61 11.08
N PHE A 59 6.93 6.92 11.17
CA PHE A 59 6.36 8.13 10.61
C PHE A 59 6.93 9.38 11.28
N THR A 60 7.01 9.38 12.60
CA THR A 60 7.62 10.46 13.38
C THR A 60 9.09 10.65 13.03
N ALA A 61 9.85 9.56 12.91
CA ALA A 61 11.25 9.62 12.48
C ALA A 61 11.40 10.23 11.08
N SER A 62 10.60 9.78 10.10
CA SER A 62 10.64 10.33 8.74
C SER A 62 10.23 11.81 8.68
N LEU A 63 9.29 12.25 9.51
CA LEU A 63 8.94 13.68 9.60
C LEU A 63 10.10 14.52 10.16
N ASN A 64 10.77 14.03 11.20
CA ASN A 64 11.94 14.70 11.77
C ASN A 64 13.09 14.79 10.76
N GLU A 65 13.36 13.71 10.02
CA GLU A 65 14.37 13.69 8.94
C GLU A 65 14.02 14.72 7.86
N ARG A 66 12.76 14.75 7.41
CA ARG A 66 12.29 15.72 6.41
C ARG A 66 12.42 17.16 6.91
N ASP A 67 12.11 17.41 8.17
CA ASP A 67 12.16 18.77 8.73
C ASP A 67 13.60 19.23 9.01
N ALA A 68 14.57 18.30 9.07
CA ALA A 68 16.00 18.60 9.12
C ALA A 68 16.61 18.91 7.73
N LEU A 69 15.92 18.61 6.63
CA LEU A 69 16.42 18.87 5.28
C LEU A 69 16.43 20.37 4.93
N PRO A 70 17.40 20.84 4.15
CA PRO A 70 17.33 22.14 3.50
C PRO A 70 16.05 22.28 2.67
N ARG A 71 15.53 23.52 2.59
CA ARG A 71 14.25 23.80 1.92
C ARG A 71 14.21 23.31 0.46
N ASP A 72 15.32 23.45 -0.27
CA ASP A 72 15.40 23.06 -1.67
C ASP A 72 15.39 21.54 -1.85
N GLU A 73 16.06 20.81 -0.96
CA GLU A 73 16.06 19.34 -0.93
C GLU A 73 14.67 18.81 -0.58
N ARG A 74 14.03 19.40 0.42
CA ARG A 74 12.64 19.07 0.78
C ARG A 74 11.68 19.31 -0.39
N ALA A 75 11.83 20.43 -1.11
CA ALA A 75 10.99 20.73 -2.27
C ALA A 75 11.20 19.71 -3.40
N GLU A 76 12.43 19.22 -3.60
CA GLU A 76 12.68 18.15 -4.55
C GLU A 76 12.06 16.82 -4.12
N TRP A 77 12.16 16.45 -2.84
CA TRP A 77 11.53 15.24 -2.32
C TRP A 77 10.00 15.29 -2.46
N GLU A 78 9.37 16.43 -2.18
CA GLU A 78 7.93 16.62 -2.35
C GLU A 78 7.52 16.52 -3.83
N ARG A 79 8.33 17.06 -4.77
CA ARG A 79 8.12 16.89 -6.21
C ARG A 79 8.18 15.42 -6.63
N GLN A 80 9.21 14.69 -6.19
CA GLN A 80 9.38 13.27 -6.52
C GLN A 80 8.25 12.41 -5.93
N ALA A 81 7.85 12.67 -4.69
CA ALA A 81 6.72 12.00 -4.06
C ALA A 81 5.40 12.27 -4.81
N GLN A 82 5.22 13.49 -5.31
CA GLN A 82 4.05 13.81 -6.15
C GLN A 82 4.07 13.04 -7.46
N GLN A 83 5.20 13.00 -8.18
CA GLN A 83 5.35 12.23 -9.42
C GLN A 83 5.04 10.74 -9.22
N LEU A 84 5.48 10.15 -8.10
CA LEU A 84 5.18 8.76 -7.76
C LEU A 84 3.69 8.54 -7.49
N ARG A 85 3.01 9.48 -6.83
CA ARG A 85 1.56 9.41 -6.60
C ARG A 85 0.78 9.52 -7.90
N ASP A 86 1.17 10.44 -8.78
CA ASP A 86 0.52 10.63 -10.08
C ASP A 86 0.72 9.42 -10.99
N ALA A 87 1.93 8.87 -11.05
CA ALA A 87 2.22 7.63 -11.78
C ALA A 87 1.46 6.43 -11.20
N GLY A 88 1.38 6.31 -9.87
CA GLY A 88 0.58 5.30 -9.21
C GLY A 88 -0.92 5.43 -9.48
N ALA A 89 -1.44 6.65 -9.50
CA ALA A 89 -2.84 6.93 -9.83
C ALA A 89 -3.16 6.56 -11.29
N ALA A 90 -2.28 6.93 -12.24
CA ALA A 90 -2.41 6.54 -13.64
C ALA A 90 -2.47 5.01 -13.82
N LEU A 91 -1.63 4.27 -13.09
CA LEU A 91 -1.61 2.79 -13.10
C LEU A 91 -2.83 2.16 -12.40
N THR A 92 -3.52 2.90 -11.51
CA THR A 92 -4.73 2.41 -10.80
C THR A 92 -5.97 2.46 -11.71
N VAL A 93 -6.00 3.41 -12.66
CA VAL A 93 -7.14 3.62 -13.57
C VAL A 93 -7.26 2.52 -14.63
N GLU A 94 -6.19 1.78 -14.93
CA GLU A 94 -6.16 0.74 -15.97
C GLU A 94 -6.68 -0.64 -15.53
N LEU A 95 -7.20 -0.78 -14.32
CA LEU A 95 -7.89 -1.99 -13.85
C LEU A 95 -9.41 -1.84 -14.00
N GLU A 96 -9.90 -1.93 -15.23
CA GLU A 96 -11.29 -2.30 -15.49
C GLU A 96 -11.59 -3.62 -14.76
N PRO A 97 -12.71 -3.73 -14.03
CA PRO A 97 -13.05 -4.94 -13.31
C PRO A 97 -13.26 -6.07 -14.32
N LEU A 98 -12.38 -7.07 -14.29
CA LEU A 98 -12.55 -8.30 -15.06
C LEU A 98 -13.90 -8.94 -14.73
N GLY A 99 -14.85 -8.77 -15.66
CA GLY A 99 -15.93 -9.70 -15.94
C GLY A 99 -16.92 -9.93 -14.81
N GLY A 100 -17.95 -9.08 -14.75
CA GLY A 100 -19.27 -9.58 -14.36
C GLY A 100 -19.65 -10.70 -15.32
N ALA A 101 -19.54 -11.95 -14.88
CA ALA A 101 -20.04 -13.09 -15.62
C ALA A 101 -21.57 -13.09 -15.58
N THR A 102 -22.18 -12.24 -16.40
CA THR A 102 -23.53 -12.48 -16.91
C THR A 102 -23.38 -13.31 -18.18
N SER A 103 -23.59 -14.61 -18.07
CA SER A 103 -23.98 -15.44 -19.19
C SER A 103 -25.35 -16.05 -18.83
N GLU A 104 -26.39 -15.34 -19.25
CA GLU A 104 -27.65 -15.98 -19.63
C GLU A 104 -27.36 -17.00 -20.74
N GLY A 105 -28.13 -18.09 -20.76
CA GLY A 105 -28.24 -18.97 -21.92
C GLY A 105 -27.75 -20.40 -21.70
N ARG A 106 -28.59 -21.22 -21.07
CA ARG A 106 -28.60 -22.67 -21.34
C ARG A 106 -30.02 -23.06 -21.74
N GLU A 107 -30.31 -22.93 -23.03
CA GLU A 107 -31.37 -23.69 -23.70
C GLU A 107 -31.00 -25.18 -23.60
N GLU A 108 -31.76 -25.93 -22.82
CA GLU A 108 -31.70 -27.39 -22.83
C GLU A 108 -32.73 -27.92 -23.84
N TRP A 109 -32.19 -28.46 -24.93
CA TRP A 109 -32.93 -29.29 -25.86
C TRP A 109 -33.18 -30.66 -25.22
N ARG A 110 -34.45 -31.05 -25.07
CA ARG A 110 -34.94 -32.44 -25.21
C ARG A 110 -36.45 -32.50 -25.38
#